data_AF-A0A0J9YVY6-F1
#
_entry.id   AF-A0A0J9YVY6-F1
#
_cell.length_a   1.000
_cell.length_b   1.000
_cell.length_c   1.000
_cell.angle_alpha   90.00
_cell.angle_beta   90.00
_cell.angle_gamma   90.00
#
_symmetry.space_group_name_H-M   'P 1'
#
loop_
_entity.id
_entity.type
_entity.pdbx_description
1 polymer ?
#
loop_
_entity_poly.entity_id
_entity_poly.type
_entity_poly.pdbx_seq_one_letter_code
_entity_poly.pdbx_strand_id
1 'polypeptide(L)'
;MALPALGLDPWSLLGLFLFQLLQLLLPTTTAGGGGQGPMPRVRYYAGDERRALSFFHQKGLQDFDTLLLSGDGNTLYVGAREAILALDIQDPGVPRLKNM
;
A
#
# COMPACT_ATOMS: atom_id res chain seq x y z
N MET A 1 -2.98 -23.39 -51.19
CA MET A 1 -2.96 -23.52 -49.72
C MET A 1 -4.39 -23.31 -49.23
N ALA A 2 -5.11 -24.39 -48.97
CA ALA A 2 -6.49 -24.35 -48.49
C ALA A 2 -6.47 -24.43 -46.96
N LEU A 3 -7.11 -23.46 -46.29
CA LEU A 3 -7.35 -23.48 -44.85
C LEU A 3 -8.24 -24.69 -44.51
N PRO A 4 -7.92 -25.51 -43.50
CA PRO A 4 -8.80 -26.60 -43.11
C PRO A 4 -10.07 -25.98 -42.53
N ALA A 5 -11.21 -26.24 -43.18
CA ALA A 5 -12.52 -25.98 -42.61
C ALA A 5 -12.64 -26.84 -41.35
N LEU A 6 -12.70 -26.19 -40.18
CA LEU A 6 -12.95 -26.84 -38.90
C LEU A 6 -14.33 -27.50 -38.98
N GLY A 7 -14.35 -28.79 -39.31
CA GLY A 7 -15.55 -29.63 -39.43
C GLY A 7 -16.17 -29.88 -38.06
N LEU A 8 -16.75 -28.84 -37.46
CA LEU A 8 -17.48 -28.95 -36.21
C LEU A 8 -18.93 -29.34 -36.54
N ASP A 9 -19.34 -30.52 -36.09
CA ASP A 9 -20.70 -31.01 -36.26
C ASP A 9 -21.70 -30.22 -35.37
N PRO A 10 -23.01 -30.26 -35.70
CA PRO A 10 -24.02 -29.51 -34.96
C PRO A 10 -24.12 -29.86 -33.47
N TRP A 11 -23.76 -31.09 -33.09
CA TRP A 11 -23.79 -31.53 -31.69
C TRP A 11 -22.62 -30.93 -30.89
N SER A 12 -21.45 -30.85 -31.51
CA SER A 12 -20.30 -30.12 -30.97
C SER A 12 -20.61 -28.64 -30.74
N LEU A 13 -21.35 -27.99 -31.66
CA LEU A 13 -21.80 -26.60 -31.50
C LEU A 13 -22.79 -26.44 -30.34
N LEU A 14 -23.74 -27.36 -30.21
CA LEU A 14 -24.69 -27.37 -29.09
C LEU A 14 -23.97 -27.56 -27.75
N GLY A 15 -22.98 -28.45 -27.70
CA GLY A 15 -22.15 -28.68 -26.52
C GLY A 15 -21.35 -27.43 -26.12
N LEU A 16 -20.75 -26.75 -27.08
CA LEU A 16 -20.03 -25.49 -26.84
C LEU A 16 -20.98 -24.38 -26.36
N PHE A 17 -22.17 -24.28 -26.94
CA PHE A 17 -23.18 -23.31 -26.52
C PHE A 17 -23.66 -23.57 -25.08
N LEU A 18 -23.95 -24.83 -24.74
CA LEU A 18 -24.31 -25.23 -23.38
C LEU A 18 -23.16 -24.98 -22.38
N PHE A 19 -21.92 -25.23 -22.79
CA PHE A 19 -20.74 -24.95 -21.97
C PHE A 19 -20.57 -23.44 -21.72
N GLN A 20 -20.77 -22.61 -22.74
CA GLN A 20 -20.75 -21.15 -22.59
C GLN A 20 -21.89 -20.66 -21.68
N LEU A 21 -23.09 -21.23 -21.81
CA LEU A 21 -24.21 -20.90 -20.94
C LEU A 21 -23.92 -21.30 -19.48
N LEU A 22 -23.30 -22.46 -19.28
CA LEU A 22 -22.86 -22.92 -17.97
C LEU A 22 -21.80 -21.98 -17.37
N GLN A 23 -20.80 -21.56 -18.16
CA GLN A 23 -19.79 -20.59 -17.73
C GLN A 23 -20.41 -19.24 -17.34
N LEU A 24 -21.49 -18.83 -18.00
CA LEU A 24 -22.23 -17.60 -17.66
C LEU A 24 -23.08 -17.74 -16.38
N LEU A 25 -23.57 -18.95 -16.09
CA LEU A 25 -24.35 -19.25 -14.89
C LEU A 25 -23.49 -19.53 -13.66
N LEU A 26 -22.22 -19.87 -13.84
CA LEU A 26 -21.30 -20.02 -12.72
C LEU A 26 -21.07 -18.63 -12.10
N PRO A 27 -21.28 -18.44 -10.78
CA PRO A 27 -20.85 -17.23 -10.13
C PRO A 27 -19.34 -17.12 -10.36
N THR A 28 -18.90 -16.01 -10.96
CA THR A 28 -17.49 -15.66 -11.01
C THR A 28 -17.03 -15.58 -9.56
N THR A 29 -16.43 -16.67 -9.08
CA THR A 29 -15.79 -16.69 -7.79
C THR A 29 -14.47 -15.98 -8.00
N THR A 30 -14.56 -14.68 -8.25
CA THR A 30 -13.48 -13.77 -7.93
C THR A 30 -13.28 -13.98 -6.45
N ALA A 31 -12.30 -14.81 -6.09
CA ALA A 31 -11.61 -14.75 -4.80
C ALA A 31 -10.83 -13.42 -4.71
N GLY A 32 -11.45 -12.32 -5.14
CA GLY A 32 -11.07 -10.96 -4.83
C GLY A 32 -12.18 -10.50 -3.90
N GLY A 33 -12.05 -10.84 -2.62
CA GLY A 33 -12.92 -10.36 -1.56
C GLY A 33 -13.02 -8.85 -1.69
N GLY A 34 -14.14 -8.39 -2.25
CA GLY A 34 -14.49 -7.00 -2.30
C GLY A 34 -14.66 -6.49 -0.88
N GLY A 35 -13.61 -5.82 -0.39
CA GLY A 35 -13.75 -4.69 0.51
C GLY A 35 -13.83 -5.00 2.00
N GLN A 36 -12.84 -5.69 2.56
CA GLN A 36 -12.20 -5.26 3.82
C GLN A 36 -11.05 -6.24 4.10
N GLY A 37 -9.81 -5.72 4.03
CA GLY A 37 -8.65 -6.44 4.54
C GLY A 37 -8.84 -6.77 6.03
N PRO A 38 -8.02 -7.68 6.59
CA PRO A 38 -8.13 -8.05 7.99
C PRO A 38 -8.10 -6.81 8.89
N MET A 39 -9.01 -6.75 9.85
CA MET A 39 -9.03 -5.69 10.84
C MET A 39 -7.73 -5.71 11.66
N PRO A 40 -7.14 -4.54 12.00
CA PRO A 40 -6.01 -4.49 12.93
C PRO A 40 -6.35 -5.21 14.24
N ARG A 41 -5.49 -6.15 14.65
CA ARG A 41 -5.68 -6.93 15.89
C ARG A 41 -5.69 -6.04 17.15
N VAL A 42 -4.95 -4.94 17.10
CA VAL A 42 -4.85 -3.94 18.18
C VAL A 42 -4.87 -2.56 17.54
N ARG A 43 -5.54 -1.61 18.19
CA ARG A 43 -5.58 -0.19 17.82
C ARG A 43 -5.15 0.63 19.02
N TYR A 44 -4.31 1.62 18.77
CA TYR A 44 -3.89 2.61 19.76
C TYR A 44 -4.37 3.97 19.28
N TYR A 45 -4.92 4.78 20.18
CA TYR A 45 -5.27 6.16 19.86
C TYR A 45 -4.02 7.04 19.89
N ALA A 46 -4.07 8.19 19.22
CA ALA A 46 -3.00 9.17 19.33
C ALA A 46 -2.87 9.62 20.79
N GLY A 47 -1.65 9.50 21.35
CA GLY A 47 -1.36 9.79 22.75
C GLY A 47 -1.58 8.62 23.72
N ASP A 48 -1.88 7.41 23.24
CA ASP A 48 -1.98 6.22 24.09
C ASP A 48 -0.61 5.86 24.70
N GLU A 49 -0.51 5.88 26.03
CA GLU A 49 0.72 5.62 26.78
C GLU A 49 1.29 4.21 26.53
N ARG A 50 0.44 3.25 26.14
CA ARG A 50 0.88 1.89 25.78
C ARG A 50 1.72 1.86 24.52
N ARG A 51 1.67 2.94 23.72
CA ARG A 51 2.48 3.15 22.52
C ARG A 51 2.85 4.62 22.37
N ALA A 52 3.74 5.08 23.24
CA ALA A 52 4.31 6.42 23.15
C ALA A 52 5.01 6.60 21.79
N LEU A 53 4.71 7.72 21.13
CA LEU A 53 5.33 8.14 19.88
C LEU A 53 6.07 9.45 20.12
N SER A 54 7.25 9.57 19.52
CA SER A 54 8.00 10.82 19.50
C SER A 54 7.54 11.70 18.36
N PHE A 55 7.44 12.99 18.62
CA PHE A 55 6.99 13.99 17.65
C PHE A 55 8.03 15.10 17.54
N PHE A 56 8.23 15.58 16.32
CA PHE A 56 8.98 16.80 16.04
C PHE A 56 8.05 17.82 15.39
N HIS A 57 8.12 19.06 15.87
CA HIS A 57 7.43 20.19 15.27
C HIS A 57 8.27 21.45 15.47
N GLN A 58 8.29 22.30 14.46
CA GLN A 58 8.95 23.60 14.51
C GLN A 58 8.02 24.68 13.99
N LYS A 59 7.82 25.72 14.81
CA LYS A 59 6.96 26.84 14.46
C LYS A 59 7.43 27.50 13.16
N GLY A 60 6.49 27.72 12.24
CA GLY A 60 6.77 28.36 10.95
C GLY A 60 7.17 27.40 9.83
N LEU A 61 7.44 26.14 10.13
CA LEU A 61 7.66 25.09 9.13
C LEU A 61 6.40 24.24 8.95
N GLN A 62 6.16 23.82 7.72
CA GLN A 62 5.03 22.99 7.31
C GLN A 62 5.48 22.02 6.22
N ASP A 63 4.62 21.07 5.87
CA ASP A 63 4.81 20.13 4.75
C ASP A 63 6.09 19.27 4.87
N PHE A 64 6.22 18.55 5.98
CA PHE A 64 7.31 17.59 6.24
C PHE A 64 7.10 16.29 5.44
N ASP A 65 7.29 16.31 4.12
CA ASP A 65 6.91 15.23 3.20
C ASP A 65 8.07 14.35 2.71
N THR A 66 9.31 14.86 2.79
CA THR A 66 10.48 14.20 2.23
C THR A 66 11.40 13.75 3.35
N LEU A 67 11.70 12.45 3.42
CA LEU A 67 12.49 11.84 4.49
C LEU A 67 13.68 11.07 3.93
N LEU A 68 14.88 11.35 4.44
CA LEU A 68 16.12 10.66 4.07
C LEU A 68 16.90 10.29 5.33
N LEU A 69 17.08 9.00 5.58
CA LEU A 69 17.89 8.49 6.69
C LEU A 69 19.37 8.46 6.30
N SER A 70 20.25 8.93 7.18
CA SER A 70 21.70 8.83 7.01
C SER A 70 22.17 7.37 7.03
N GLY A 71 23.32 7.10 6.40
CA GLY A 71 23.87 5.73 6.34
C GLY A 71 24.26 5.15 7.71
N ASP A 72 24.53 5.99 8.70
CA ASP A 72 24.80 5.59 10.09
C ASP A 72 23.53 5.43 10.93
N GLY A 73 22.35 5.77 10.40
CA GLY A 73 21.07 5.67 11.09
C GLY A 73 20.84 6.72 12.18
N ASN A 74 21.76 7.66 12.39
CA ASN A 74 21.71 8.61 13.51
C ASN A 74 21.01 9.92 13.15
N THR A 75 20.93 10.25 11.86
CA THR A 75 20.40 11.53 11.38
C THR A 75 19.27 11.30 10.37
N LEU A 76 18.13 11.93 10.60
CA LEU A 76 17.04 12.01 9.64
C LEU A 76 17.04 13.38 8.98
N TYR A 77 17.33 13.43 7.69
CA TYR A 77 17.14 14.63 6.88
C TYR A 77 15.67 14.74 6.48
N VAL A 78 15.08 15.90 6.74
CA VAL A 78 13.66 16.16 6.48
C VAL A 78 13.53 17.36 5.55
N GLY A 79 12.96 17.14 4.38
CA GLY A 79 12.47 18.20 3.51
C GLY A 79 11.13 18.71 4.04
N ALA A 80 11.06 20.01 4.23
CA ALA A 80 9.87 20.76 4.59
C ALA A 80 9.67 21.91 3.60
N ARG A 81 8.51 22.57 3.62
CA ARG A 81 8.27 23.74 2.78
C ARG A 81 9.32 24.82 3.03
N GLU A 82 10.08 25.16 1.99
CA GLU A 82 11.18 26.13 1.98
C GLU A 82 12.36 25.80 2.93
N ALA A 83 12.50 24.56 3.42
CA ALA A 83 13.57 24.21 4.35
C ALA A 83 14.02 22.75 4.24
N ILE A 84 15.30 22.52 4.57
CA ILE A 84 15.85 21.19 4.81
C ILE A 84 16.37 21.16 6.24
N LEU A 85 15.92 20.19 7.02
CA LEU A 85 16.29 20.00 8.41
C LEU A 85 17.15 18.75 8.57
N ALA A 86 18.06 18.77 9.53
CA ALA A 86 18.76 17.58 10.01
C ALA A 86 18.30 17.30 11.45
N LEU A 87 17.67 16.15 11.67
CA LEU A 87 17.23 15.72 12.99
C LEU A 87 18.15 14.62 13.53
N ASP A 88 18.68 14.80 14.73
CA ASP A 88 19.31 13.73 15.50
C ASP A 88 18.21 12.82 16.08
N ILE A 89 18.29 11.54 15.77
CA ILE A 89 17.30 10.51 16.15
C ILE A 89 17.93 9.37 16.99
N GLN A 90 19.14 9.56 17.51
CA GLN A 90 19.82 8.56 18.34
C GLN A 90 19.07 8.26 19.64
N ASP A 91 18.41 9.27 20.22
CA ASP A 91 17.53 9.09 21.35
C ASP A 91 16.10 8.79 20.85
N PRO A 92 15.59 7.56 21.09
CA PRO A 92 14.27 7.14 20.62
C PRO A 92 13.09 7.90 21.25
N GLY A 93 13.32 8.88 22.11
CA GLY A 93 12.28 9.68 22.76
C GLY A 93 11.99 11.04 22.14
N VAL A 94 12.99 11.74 21.58
CA VAL A 94 12.83 13.14 21.15
C VAL A 94 13.77 13.43 19.98
N PRO A 95 13.28 13.44 18.71
CA PRO A 95 14.06 13.94 17.60
C PRO A 95 14.43 15.41 17.85
N ARG A 96 15.71 15.75 17.75
CA ARG A 96 16.22 17.11 17.98
C ARG A 96 16.84 17.67 16.73
N LEU A 97 16.71 18.97 16.54
CA LEU A 97 17.47 19.63 15.47
C LEU A 97 18.97 19.45 15.75
N LYS A 98 19.68 18.92 14.76
CA LYS A 98 21.13 18.77 14.82
C LYS A 98 21.76 20.13 14.55
N ASN A 99 22.51 20.66 15.50
CA ASN A 99 23.33 21.85 15.25
C ASN A 99 24.38 21.50 14.20
N MET A 100 24.47 22.34 13.17
CA MET A 100 25.49 22.27 12.12
C MET A 100 26.68 23.16 12.47
#